data_AF-A0AAU8FLQ9-F1
#
_entry.id   AF-A0AAU8FLQ9-F1
#
_cell.length_a   1.000
_cell.length_b   1.000
_cell.length_c   1.000
_cell.angle_alpha   90.00
_cell.angle_beta   90.00
_cell.angle_gamma   90.00
#
_symmetry.space_group_name_H-M   'P 1'
#
loop_
_entity.id
_entity.type
_entity.pdbx_description
1 polymer ?
#
loop_
_entity_poly.entity_id
_entity_poly.type
_entity_poly.pdbx_seq_one_letter_code
_entity_poly.pdbx_strand_id
1 'polypeptide(L)'
;MKHLLLIVVLAGSLLCGCKDSSEPLGDMPAIKSISFEGLSDEHVTFDAGNSVITVRMPAVLPGGLKPVMKLTEGAQPVGLLPDGTIDISAFCACSKPTQDVFLRIGNQAKTATYRLNIVATGPIAPQDVYEETTFSLKTGVLKLNLPVKNLYNNYRFDQISFKGEDGKSGAWIYADGACLAGCRAEQPNRLAITLYSPVEKELKPGKYRIEIGDMKFPQRLIVVD
;
A
#
# COMPACT_ATOMS: atom_id res chain seq x y z
N MET A 1 -79.49 -42.02 24.01
CA MET A 1 -78.41 -41.35 24.76
C MET A 1 -77.23 -41.13 23.83
N LYS A 2 -76.76 -39.86 23.70
CA LYS A 2 -75.36 -39.43 23.48
C LYS A 2 -74.70 -39.87 22.15
N HIS A 3 -73.95 -39.08 21.37
CA HIS A 3 -73.50 -37.68 21.26
C HIS A 3 -73.02 -37.54 19.78
N LEU A 4 -73.33 -36.46 19.05
CA LEU A 4 -72.41 -35.34 18.75
C LEU A 4 -70.95 -35.75 18.41
N LEU A 5 -70.49 -35.54 17.17
CA LEU A 5 -69.51 -34.48 16.88
C LEU A 5 -69.31 -34.26 15.36
N LEU A 6 -69.36 -32.98 15.01
CA LEU A 6 -69.04 -32.35 13.74
C LEU A 6 -67.53 -32.02 13.74
N ILE A 7 -66.78 -32.34 12.68
CA ILE A 7 -65.48 -31.68 12.41
C ILE A 7 -65.44 -31.25 10.96
N VAL A 8 -65.53 -29.93 10.79
CA VAL A 8 -65.18 -29.16 9.60
C VAL A 8 -63.68 -28.92 9.65
N VAL A 9 -62.95 -29.16 8.56
CA VAL A 9 -61.60 -28.61 8.36
C VAL A 9 -61.57 -27.86 7.03
N LEU A 10 -61.51 -26.53 7.15
CA LEU A 10 -61.05 -25.61 6.11
C LEU A 10 -59.53 -25.78 5.91
N ALA A 11 -59.09 -25.89 4.67
CA ALA A 11 -57.81 -25.34 4.20
C ALA A 11 -57.97 -25.16 2.67
N GLY A 12 -57.93 -23.97 2.09
CA GLY A 12 -57.04 -22.86 2.40
C GLY A 12 -56.01 -22.81 1.28
N SER A 13 -56.33 -22.05 0.23
CA SER A 13 -55.62 -21.91 -1.03
C SER A 13 -54.13 -21.56 -0.84
N LEU A 14 -53.23 -22.44 -1.26
CA LEU A 14 -51.83 -22.08 -1.50
C LEU A 14 -51.74 -21.41 -2.87
N LEU A 15 -52.01 -20.10 -2.90
CA LEU A 15 -51.47 -19.23 -3.93
C LEU A 15 -49.95 -19.18 -3.70
N CYS A 16 -49.21 -19.96 -4.47
CA CYS A 16 -47.79 -19.75 -4.69
C CYS A 16 -47.60 -18.38 -5.36
N GLY A 17 -47.53 -17.33 -4.53
CA GLY A 17 -46.91 -16.09 -4.94
C GLY A 17 -45.44 -16.37 -5.18
N CYS A 18 -45.05 -16.44 -6.46
CA CYS A 18 -43.69 -16.19 -6.89
C CYS A 18 -43.31 -14.81 -6.33
N LYS A 19 -42.59 -14.82 -5.21
CA LYS A 19 -41.93 -13.63 -4.72
C LYS A 19 -40.78 -13.39 -5.69
N ASP A 20 -41.02 -12.55 -6.69
CA ASP A 20 -39.97 -11.94 -7.49
C ASP A 20 -39.02 -11.26 -6.51
N SER A 21 -37.94 -11.94 -6.15
CA SER A 21 -36.82 -11.35 -5.45
C SER A 21 -35.94 -10.62 -6.48
N SER A 22 -36.53 -9.67 -7.19
CA SER A 22 -35.77 -8.53 -7.67
C SER A 22 -35.67 -7.57 -6.49
N GLU A 23 -34.77 -7.86 -5.54
CA GLU A 23 -34.23 -6.76 -4.74
C GLU A 23 -33.74 -5.72 -5.76
N PRO A 24 -34.19 -4.45 -5.68
CA PRO A 24 -33.56 -3.41 -6.47
C PRO A 24 -32.07 -3.49 -6.15
N LEU A 25 -31.20 -3.36 -7.15
CA LEU A 25 -29.83 -2.94 -6.93
C LEU A 25 -29.91 -1.67 -6.08
N GLY A 26 -29.88 -1.87 -4.76
CA GLY A 26 -30.40 -0.90 -3.81
C GLY A 26 -29.51 0.32 -3.77
N ASP A 27 -29.93 1.34 -3.03
CA ASP A 27 -29.21 2.59 -2.78
C ASP A 27 -27.79 2.44 -2.17
N MET A 28 -27.18 1.26 -2.22
CA MET A 28 -25.80 1.02 -1.89
C MET A 28 -24.89 1.72 -2.92
N PRO A 29 -24.04 2.66 -2.50
CA PRO A 29 -23.05 3.24 -3.39
C PRO A 29 -22.08 2.15 -3.85
N ALA A 30 -21.85 2.05 -5.16
CA ALA A 30 -20.97 1.02 -5.71
C ALA A 30 -20.08 1.52 -6.86
N ILE A 31 -18.95 0.83 -7.03
CA ILE A 31 -18.06 0.96 -8.19
C ILE A 31 -18.63 0.10 -9.32
N LYS A 32 -18.88 0.70 -10.49
CA LYS A 32 -19.23 0.00 -11.73
C LYS A 32 -17.99 -0.41 -12.52
N SER A 33 -16.99 0.46 -12.54
CA SER A 33 -15.67 0.18 -13.11
C SER A 33 -14.61 1.05 -12.43
N ILE A 34 -13.38 0.56 -12.39
CA ILE A 34 -12.24 1.27 -11.82
C ILE A 34 -10.99 1.02 -12.67
N SER A 35 -10.22 2.07 -12.89
CA SER A 35 -8.84 2.05 -13.36
C SER A 35 -8.02 3.04 -12.53
N PHE A 36 -6.73 3.20 -12.84
CA PHE A 36 -5.84 4.12 -12.14
C PHE A 36 -5.03 4.93 -13.15
N GLU A 37 -4.84 6.22 -12.89
CA GLU A 37 -3.99 7.06 -13.73
C GLU A 37 -2.56 6.48 -13.81
N GLY A 38 -2.01 6.37 -15.02
CA GLY A 38 -0.66 5.85 -15.24
C GLY A 38 -0.51 4.33 -15.12
N LEU A 39 -1.60 3.57 -14.93
CA LEU A 39 -1.59 2.11 -14.94
C LEU A 39 -2.40 1.56 -16.13
N SER A 40 -1.84 0.56 -16.82
CA SER A 40 -2.59 -0.18 -17.85
C SER A 40 -3.68 -1.04 -17.22
N ASP A 41 -4.76 -1.31 -17.97
CA ASP A 41 -5.89 -2.11 -17.50
C ASP A 41 -5.50 -3.55 -17.13
N GLU A 42 -4.45 -4.12 -17.74
CA GLU A 42 -3.94 -5.45 -17.36
C GLU A 42 -3.40 -5.51 -15.91
N HIS A 43 -3.09 -4.36 -15.32
CA HIS A 43 -2.59 -4.25 -13.96
C HIS A 43 -3.71 -4.12 -12.94
N VAL A 44 -4.98 -4.04 -13.35
CA VAL A 44 -6.12 -3.78 -12.47
C VAL A 44 -7.18 -4.85 -12.67
N THR A 45 -7.56 -5.55 -11.61
CA THR A 45 -8.72 -6.44 -11.63
C THR A 45 -9.70 -6.04 -10.55
N PHE A 46 -10.98 -5.97 -10.90
CA PHE A 46 -12.05 -5.62 -9.98
C PHE A 46 -13.03 -6.79 -9.82
N ASP A 47 -13.10 -7.31 -8.60
CA ASP A 47 -14.08 -8.30 -8.17
C ASP A 47 -15.14 -7.61 -7.32
N ALA A 48 -16.24 -7.24 -7.97
CA ALA A 48 -17.35 -6.55 -7.32
C ALA A 48 -18.06 -7.44 -6.29
N GLY A 49 -18.14 -8.76 -6.52
CA GLY A 49 -18.83 -9.69 -5.64
C GLY A 49 -18.14 -9.84 -4.28
N ASN A 50 -16.81 -9.78 -4.28
CA ASN A 50 -15.99 -9.85 -3.06
C ASN A 50 -15.51 -8.48 -2.56
N SER A 51 -15.87 -7.38 -3.25
CA SER A 51 -15.39 -6.02 -2.94
C SER A 51 -13.86 -5.92 -2.89
N VAL A 52 -13.17 -6.57 -3.84
CA VAL A 52 -11.70 -6.57 -3.93
C VAL A 52 -11.24 -5.92 -5.23
N ILE A 53 -10.28 -5.01 -5.11
CA ILE A 53 -9.55 -4.42 -6.24
C ILE A 53 -8.10 -4.89 -6.12
N THR A 54 -7.64 -5.72 -7.06
CA THR A 54 -6.22 -6.09 -7.12
C THR A 54 -5.50 -5.13 -8.06
N VAL A 55 -4.39 -4.57 -7.58
CA VAL A 55 -3.55 -3.64 -8.33
C VAL A 55 -2.13 -4.19 -8.40
N ARG A 56 -1.68 -4.52 -9.61
CA ARG A 56 -0.32 -4.96 -9.90
C ARG A 56 0.56 -3.74 -10.16
N MET A 57 1.29 -3.31 -9.15
CA MET A 57 2.11 -2.10 -9.21
C MET A 57 3.31 -2.29 -10.14
N PRO A 58 3.51 -1.41 -11.13
CA PRO A 58 4.71 -1.41 -11.95
C PRO A 58 5.95 -1.10 -11.11
N ALA A 59 7.12 -1.25 -11.72
CA ALA A 59 8.41 -0.97 -11.08
C ALA A 59 8.48 0.43 -10.46
N VAL A 60 7.85 1.42 -11.11
CA VAL A 60 7.76 2.81 -10.67
C VAL A 60 6.35 3.29 -10.99
N LEU A 61 5.64 3.84 -10.00
CA LEU A 61 4.38 4.55 -10.22
C LEU A 61 4.53 6.03 -9.85
N PRO A 62 4.65 6.93 -10.84
CA PRO A 62 4.62 8.37 -10.60
C PRO A 62 3.22 8.79 -10.12
N GLY A 63 3.15 9.67 -9.12
CA GLY A 63 1.88 10.28 -8.69
C GLY A 63 0.96 9.40 -7.84
N GLY A 64 1.36 8.17 -7.49
CA GLY A 64 0.61 7.31 -6.58
C GLY A 64 -0.65 6.69 -7.20
N LEU A 65 -1.48 6.06 -6.36
CA LEU A 65 -2.71 5.39 -6.80
C LEU A 65 -3.88 6.36 -6.88
N LYS A 66 -4.07 6.96 -8.05
CA LYS A 66 -5.19 7.87 -8.33
C LYS A 66 -6.30 7.17 -9.12
N PRO A 67 -7.46 6.87 -8.51
CA PRO A 67 -8.49 6.06 -9.14
C PRO A 67 -9.32 6.87 -10.14
N VAL A 68 -9.63 6.26 -11.28
CA VAL A 68 -10.62 6.75 -12.24
C VAL A 68 -11.80 5.78 -12.20
N MET A 69 -12.98 6.26 -11.81
CA MET A 69 -14.12 5.40 -11.48
C MET A 69 -15.39 5.81 -12.18
N LYS A 70 -16.18 4.80 -12.57
CA LYS A 70 -17.61 4.96 -12.84
C LYS A 70 -18.36 4.43 -11.62
N LEU A 71 -19.21 5.26 -11.03
CA LEU A 71 -19.94 4.94 -9.81
C LEU A 71 -21.44 4.80 -10.07
N THR A 72 -22.18 4.27 -9.10
CA THR A 72 -23.64 4.40 -9.03
C THR A 72 -24.03 5.87 -8.84
N GLU A 73 -25.30 6.20 -9.12
CA GLU A 73 -25.80 7.56 -9.00
C GLU A 73 -25.67 8.08 -7.55
N GLY A 74 -25.28 9.36 -7.41
CA GLY A 74 -25.08 10.02 -6.11
C GLY A 74 -23.91 9.49 -5.28
N ALA A 75 -23.14 8.51 -5.79
CA ALA A 75 -22.00 7.95 -5.11
C ALA A 75 -20.71 8.74 -5.42
N GLN A 76 -19.85 8.87 -4.42
CA GLN A 76 -18.58 9.59 -4.49
C GLN A 76 -17.50 8.89 -3.66
N PRO A 77 -16.22 9.02 -4.02
CA PRO A 77 -15.14 8.51 -3.18
C PRO A 77 -15.08 9.25 -1.84
N VAL A 78 -14.73 8.53 -0.79
CA VAL A 78 -14.61 9.05 0.58
C VAL A 78 -13.19 8.81 1.09
N GLY A 79 -12.55 9.87 1.60
CA GLY A 79 -11.25 9.76 2.24
C GLY A 79 -10.05 9.64 1.29
N LEU A 80 -10.19 10.09 0.04
CA LEU A 80 -9.03 10.34 -0.81
C LEU A 80 -8.18 11.48 -0.24
N LEU A 81 -6.89 11.47 -0.57
CA LEU A 81 -5.98 12.56 -0.26
C LEU A 81 -6.31 13.83 -1.08
N PRO A 82 -5.80 15.01 -0.69
CA PRO A 82 -6.07 16.26 -1.42
C PRO A 82 -5.67 16.25 -2.90
N ASP A 83 -4.70 15.40 -3.27
CA ASP A 83 -4.26 15.19 -4.66
C ASP A 83 -5.10 14.13 -5.41
N GLY A 84 -6.12 13.57 -4.76
CA GLY A 84 -7.00 12.54 -5.31
C GLY A 84 -6.47 11.11 -5.20
N THR A 85 -5.32 10.89 -4.56
CA THR A 85 -4.75 9.54 -4.41
C THR A 85 -5.35 8.77 -3.22
N ILE A 86 -5.25 7.45 -3.27
CA ILE A 86 -5.57 6.56 -2.15
C ILE A 86 -4.39 6.56 -1.17
N ASP A 87 -4.67 6.74 0.12
CA ASP A 87 -3.67 6.61 1.18
C ASP A 87 -3.25 5.15 1.36
N ILE A 88 -2.09 4.79 0.82
CA ILE A 88 -1.51 3.45 0.96
C ILE A 88 -0.34 3.43 1.95
N SER A 89 -0.20 4.46 2.78
CA SER A 89 0.93 4.56 3.72
C SER A 89 0.95 3.43 4.74
N ALA A 90 -0.22 2.94 5.18
CA ALA A 90 -0.35 1.82 6.09
C ALA A 90 0.16 0.49 5.50
N PHE A 91 0.01 0.29 4.19
CA PHE A 91 0.56 -0.89 3.49
C PHE A 91 2.10 -0.85 3.43
N CYS A 92 2.66 0.35 3.30
CA CYS A 92 4.10 0.56 3.20
C CYS A 92 4.77 0.79 4.56
N ALA A 93 3.99 0.91 5.63
CA ALA A 93 4.52 0.92 6.98
C ALA A 93 5.04 -0.49 7.30
N CYS A 94 6.24 -0.59 7.84
CA CYS A 94 6.83 -1.87 8.26
C CYS A 94 6.17 -2.45 9.54
N SER A 95 4.85 -2.31 9.68
CA SER A 95 4.06 -3.00 10.67
C SER A 95 3.79 -4.43 10.19
N LYS A 96 3.88 -5.39 11.13
CA LYS A 96 3.42 -6.77 10.91
C LYS A 96 2.20 -7.02 11.80
N PRO A 97 1.10 -7.56 11.25
CA PRO A 97 0.87 -7.84 9.83
C PRO A 97 0.75 -6.55 8.99
N THR A 98 1.00 -6.65 7.67
CA THR A 98 0.70 -5.56 6.73
C THR A 98 -0.74 -5.13 6.90
N GLN A 99 -0.99 -3.82 7.00
CA GLN A 99 -2.36 -3.33 7.14
C GLN A 99 -3.07 -3.33 5.79
N ASP A 100 -4.32 -3.80 5.79
CA ASP A 100 -5.19 -3.69 4.63
C ASP A 100 -5.43 -2.23 4.27
N VAL A 101 -5.43 -1.96 2.97
CA VAL A 101 -5.79 -0.65 2.41
C VAL A 101 -7.20 -0.74 1.86
N PHE A 102 -7.99 0.32 2.06
CA PHE A 102 -9.38 0.35 1.64
C PHE A 102 -9.69 1.60 0.84
N LEU A 103 -10.47 1.43 -0.24
CA LEU A 103 -11.15 2.50 -0.95
C LEU A 103 -12.61 2.51 -0.52
N ARG A 104 -13.12 3.67 -0.14
CA ARG A 104 -14.51 3.82 0.31
C ARG A 104 -15.29 4.67 -0.67
N ILE A 105 -16.50 4.22 -1.00
CA ILE A 105 -17.46 4.97 -1.82
C ILE A 105 -18.70 5.22 -0.96
N GLY A 106 -19.11 6.47 -0.86
CA GLY A 106 -20.26 6.89 -0.06
C GLY A 106 -21.31 7.59 -0.89
N ASN A 107 -22.54 7.62 -0.37
CA ASN A 107 -23.57 8.57 -0.77
C ASN A 107 -24.13 9.25 0.50
N GLN A 108 -25.30 9.87 0.44
CA GLN A 108 -25.88 10.58 1.59
C GLN A 108 -26.22 9.68 2.78
N ALA A 109 -26.38 8.36 2.59
CA ALA A 109 -26.89 7.46 3.62
C ALA A 109 -25.95 6.29 3.95
N LYS A 110 -25.14 5.83 3.00
CA LYS A 110 -24.39 4.57 3.09
C LYS A 110 -22.96 4.75 2.62
N THR A 111 -22.09 3.82 3.02
CA THR A 111 -20.71 3.71 2.55
C THR A 111 -20.38 2.26 2.25
N ALA A 112 -19.90 1.99 1.05
CA ALA A 112 -19.31 0.72 0.65
C ALA A 112 -17.78 0.79 0.79
N THR A 113 -17.16 -0.33 1.17
CA THR A 113 -15.72 -0.43 1.40
C THR A 113 -15.16 -1.54 0.51
N TYR A 114 -14.10 -1.20 -0.23
CA TYR A 114 -13.40 -2.10 -1.14
C TYR A 114 -11.97 -2.30 -0.66
N ARG A 115 -11.55 -3.55 -0.50
CA ARG A 115 -10.18 -3.88 -0.11
C ARG A 115 -9.26 -3.79 -1.32
N LEU A 116 -8.13 -3.10 -1.15
CA LEU A 116 -7.05 -3.07 -2.14
C LEU A 116 -6.07 -4.19 -1.87
N ASN A 117 -5.91 -5.07 -2.84
CA ASN A 117 -4.88 -6.09 -2.88
C ASN A 117 -3.72 -5.58 -3.74
N ILE A 118 -2.72 -4.97 -3.11
CA ILE A 118 -1.57 -4.38 -3.80
C ILE A 118 -0.47 -5.43 -3.97
N VAL A 119 -0.03 -5.65 -5.21
CA VAL A 119 0.96 -6.67 -5.58
C VAL A 119 2.06 -6.01 -6.40
N ALA A 120 3.33 -6.13 -6.03
CA ALA A 120 4.41 -5.64 -6.88
C ALA A 120 4.62 -6.55 -8.09
N THR A 121 4.99 -5.98 -9.23
CA THR A 121 5.28 -6.73 -10.47
C THR A 121 6.66 -7.38 -10.51
N GLY A 122 7.53 -7.08 -9.54
CA GLY A 122 8.86 -7.69 -9.40
C GLY A 122 9.47 -7.43 -8.02
N PRO A 123 10.68 -7.94 -7.75
CA PRO A 123 11.36 -7.74 -6.47
C PRO A 123 11.80 -6.28 -6.29
N ILE A 124 12.00 -5.86 -5.03
CA ILE A 124 12.61 -4.57 -4.73
C ILE A 124 14.05 -4.53 -5.28
N ALA A 125 14.42 -3.41 -5.90
CA ALA A 125 15.75 -3.23 -6.50
C ALA A 125 16.17 -1.76 -6.48
N PRO A 126 17.47 -1.43 -6.41
CA PRO A 126 17.95 -0.06 -6.57
C PRO A 126 17.58 0.53 -7.93
N GLN A 127 17.34 1.85 -7.97
CA GLN A 127 17.34 2.58 -9.24
C GLN A 127 18.76 2.97 -9.63
N ASP A 128 19.04 2.91 -10.94
CA ASP A 128 20.33 3.30 -11.51
C ASP A 128 20.39 4.81 -11.73
N VAL A 129 20.48 5.55 -10.61
CA VAL A 129 20.55 7.02 -10.57
C VAL A 129 21.73 7.41 -9.70
N TYR A 130 22.60 8.31 -10.16
CA TYR A 130 23.70 8.78 -9.33
C TYR A 130 23.23 9.88 -8.37
N GLU A 131 23.34 9.63 -7.07
CA GLU A 131 23.07 10.63 -6.02
C GLU A 131 24.07 10.45 -4.86
N GLU A 132 24.48 11.57 -4.25
CA GLU A 132 25.33 11.59 -3.06
C GLU A 132 24.55 12.17 -1.88
N THR A 133 24.62 11.52 -0.73
CA THR A 133 24.06 12.02 0.54
C THR A 133 25.21 12.35 1.48
N THR A 134 25.15 13.51 2.16
CA THR A 134 26.16 13.90 3.15
C THR A 134 25.66 13.65 4.57
N PHE A 135 26.51 13.08 5.41
CA PHE A 135 26.29 12.85 6.84
C PHE A 135 27.41 13.49 7.63
N SER A 136 27.07 14.35 8.60
CA SER A 136 28.04 14.91 9.55
C SER A 136 27.99 14.12 10.85
N LEU A 137 29.16 13.70 11.33
CA LEU A 137 29.31 12.95 12.58
C LEU A 137 28.78 13.73 13.79
N LYS A 138 28.75 15.07 13.74
CA LYS A 138 28.14 15.93 14.77
C LYS A 138 26.63 15.74 14.95
N THR A 139 25.89 15.31 13.92
CA THR A 139 24.43 15.19 14.06
C THR A 139 24.03 13.93 14.80
N GLY A 140 24.85 12.88 14.79
CA GLY A 140 24.53 11.57 15.39
C GLY A 140 23.30 10.87 14.77
N VAL A 141 22.73 11.44 13.70
CA VAL A 141 21.53 10.93 13.03
C VAL A 141 21.76 10.97 11.52
N LEU A 142 21.71 9.80 10.89
CA LEU A 142 21.81 9.64 9.45
C LEU A 142 20.41 9.37 8.87
N LYS A 143 19.94 10.28 8.02
CA LYS A 143 18.75 10.10 7.19
C LYS A 143 19.17 9.80 5.77
N LEU A 144 18.86 8.61 5.26
CA LEU A 144 19.05 8.24 3.87
C LEU A 144 17.71 8.20 3.17
N ASN A 145 17.70 8.55 1.88
CA ASN A 145 16.53 8.40 1.02
C ASN A 145 16.97 7.80 -0.32
N LEU A 146 16.92 6.47 -0.44
CA LEU A 146 17.51 5.73 -1.55
C LEU A 146 16.46 5.42 -2.63
N PRO A 147 16.71 5.71 -3.91
CA PRO A 147 15.76 5.42 -4.96
C PRO A 147 15.70 3.91 -5.25
N VAL A 148 14.49 3.35 -5.25
CA VAL A 148 14.20 1.93 -5.45
C VAL A 148 13.07 1.70 -6.45
N LYS A 149 13.02 0.53 -7.04
CA LYS A 149 11.90 0.00 -7.82
C LYS A 149 11.12 -0.98 -6.96
N ASN A 150 9.83 -1.17 -7.26
CA ASN A 150 8.97 -2.16 -6.60
C ASN A 150 8.94 -2.05 -5.05
N LEU A 151 8.81 -0.82 -4.53
CA LEU A 151 8.71 -0.56 -3.07
C LEU A 151 7.52 -1.29 -2.41
N TYR A 152 6.54 -1.75 -3.21
CA TYR A 152 5.29 -2.36 -2.77
C TYR A 152 5.41 -3.83 -2.32
N ASN A 153 6.61 -4.34 -2.09
CA ASN A 153 6.84 -5.71 -1.57
C ASN A 153 6.82 -5.81 -0.04
N ASN A 154 6.51 -4.72 0.69
CA ASN A 154 6.56 -4.62 2.16
C ASN A 154 7.73 -5.40 2.80
N TYR A 155 8.95 -5.07 2.36
CA TYR A 155 10.16 -5.72 2.86
C TYR A 155 10.67 -5.02 4.12
N ARG A 156 11.18 -5.77 5.09
CA ARG A 156 11.84 -5.22 6.27
C ARG A 156 13.34 -5.43 6.13
N PHE A 157 14.12 -4.36 6.34
CA PHE A 157 15.58 -4.44 6.40
C PHE A 157 16.04 -4.18 7.83
N ASP A 158 16.81 -5.11 8.39
CA ASP A 158 17.33 -5.01 9.75
C ASP A 158 18.78 -4.52 9.80
N GLN A 159 19.45 -4.48 8.65
CA GLN A 159 20.86 -4.11 8.53
C GLN A 159 21.14 -3.34 7.25
N ILE A 160 22.10 -2.42 7.35
CA ILE A 160 22.68 -1.68 6.23
C ILE A 160 24.21 -1.75 6.32
N SER A 161 24.85 -1.98 5.18
CA SER A 161 26.30 -2.01 5.05
C SER A 161 26.79 -0.76 4.35
N PHE A 162 27.81 -0.13 4.95
CA PHE A 162 28.58 0.93 4.33
C PHE A 162 29.97 0.40 4.03
N LYS A 163 30.37 0.39 2.76
CA LYS A 163 31.71 -0.04 2.33
C LYS A 163 32.49 1.15 1.83
N GLY A 164 33.57 1.50 2.53
CA GLY A 164 34.45 2.59 2.15
C GLY A 164 35.05 2.36 0.78
N GLU A 165 35.09 3.42 -0.03
CA GLU A 165 35.72 3.36 -1.36
C GLU A 165 37.25 3.28 -1.26
N ASP A 166 37.82 3.52 -0.09
CA ASP A 166 39.23 3.27 0.26
C ASP A 166 39.55 1.75 0.40
N GLY A 167 38.54 0.89 0.39
CA GLY A 167 38.67 -0.56 0.56
C GLY A 167 39.06 -1.01 1.97
N LYS A 168 39.17 -0.09 2.94
CA LYS A 168 39.62 -0.36 4.31
C LYS A 168 38.59 0.04 5.36
N SER A 169 37.81 1.07 5.07
CA SER A 169 36.74 1.55 5.92
C SER A 169 35.45 0.81 5.60
N GLY A 170 34.62 0.57 6.61
CA GLY A 170 33.30 0.02 6.42
C GLY A 170 32.66 -0.39 7.74
N ALA A 171 31.34 -0.45 7.73
CA ALA A 171 30.55 -0.80 8.90
C ALA A 171 29.30 -1.55 8.49
N TRP A 172 28.87 -2.45 9.36
CA TRP A 172 27.52 -3.01 9.34
C TRP A 172 26.76 -2.38 10.49
N ILE A 173 25.70 -1.65 10.16
CA ILE A 173 24.92 -0.92 11.15
C ILE A 173 23.56 -1.61 11.24
N TYR A 174 23.23 -2.07 12.44
CA TYR A 174 21.87 -2.50 12.75
C TYR A 174 20.97 -1.28 12.72
N ALA A 175 19.96 -1.32 11.87
CA ALA A 175 18.89 -0.36 11.93
C ALA A 175 17.79 -1.02 12.76
N ASP A 176 17.59 -0.57 14.00
CA ASP A 176 16.44 -0.97 14.81
C ASP A 176 15.15 -0.45 14.14
N GLY A 177 14.71 -1.21 13.14
CA GLY A 177 13.56 -0.91 12.30
C GLY A 177 13.79 0.28 11.37
N ALA A 178 14.65 0.13 10.36
CA ALA A 178 14.55 0.98 9.16
C ALA A 178 13.20 0.70 8.47
N CYS A 179 12.13 1.33 8.97
CA CYS A 179 10.85 1.33 8.31
C CYS A 179 11.05 2.02 6.97
N LEU A 180 10.87 1.30 5.85
CA LEU A 180 10.92 1.89 4.52
C LEU A 180 9.91 3.03 4.51
N ALA A 181 10.35 4.27 4.37
CA ALA A 181 9.38 5.35 4.34
C ALA A 181 8.47 5.22 3.14
N GLY A 182 7.22 4.89 3.45
CA GLY A 182 6.07 5.68 3.05
C GLY A 182 5.90 5.81 1.55
N CYS A 183 4.96 5.04 1.02
CA CYS A 183 4.30 5.30 -0.27
C CYS A 183 3.53 6.65 -0.31
N ARG A 184 3.88 7.59 0.57
CA ARG A 184 3.30 8.89 0.83
C ARG A 184 4.36 10.01 0.87
N ALA A 185 5.64 9.70 0.66
CA ALA A 185 6.70 10.71 0.67
C ALA A 185 6.59 11.61 -0.58
N GLU A 186 7.05 12.86 -0.44
CA GLU A 186 7.24 13.83 -1.55
C GLU A 186 8.11 13.26 -2.70
N GLN A 187 8.83 12.16 -2.44
CA GLN A 187 9.65 11.43 -3.39
C GLN A 187 9.16 9.96 -3.45
N PRO A 188 8.19 9.63 -4.33
CA PRO A 188 7.71 8.27 -4.47
C PRO A 188 8.84 7.34 -4.95
N ASN A 189 8.70 6.03 -4.69
CA ASN A 189 9.68 5.01 -5.09
C ASN A 189 11.06 5.22 -4.44
N ARG A 190 11.07 5.66 -3.17
CA ARG A 190 12.28 5.72 -2.37
C ARG A 190 12.14 4.97 -1.07
N LEU A 191 13.27 4.43 -0.63
CA LEU A 191 13.49 3.82 0.66
C LEU A 191 14.10 4.89 1.57
N ALA A 192 13.31 5.46 2.49
CA ALA A 192 13.90 6.28 3.54
C ALA A 192 14.27 5.44 4.77
N ILE A 193 15.47 5.72 5.28
CA ILE A 193 16.10 5.01 6.39
C ILE A 193 16.59 6.07 7.37
N THR A 194 16.28 5.91 8.64
CA THR A 194 16.87 6.73 9.70
C THR A 194 17.69 5.84 10.61
N LEU A 195 18.98 6.14 10.74
CA LEU A 195 19.91 5.47 11.64
C LEU A 195 20.25 6.43 12.78
N TYR A 196 20.18 5.92 14.01
CA TYR A 196 20.48 6.66 15.23
C TYR A 196 21.85 6.28 15.80
N SER A 197 22.23 6.95 16.89
CA SER A 197 23.46 6.67 17.62
C SER A 197 23.57 5.17 17.99
N PRO A 198 24.75 4.55 17.82
CA PRO A 198 26.04 5.19 17.57
C PRO A 198 26.53 5.17 16.11
N VAL A 199 25.71 5.52 15.12
CA VAL A 199 26.15 5.65 13.70
C VAL A 199 27.40 6.53 13.54
N GLU A 200 27.55 7.56 14.37
CA GLU A 200 28.70 8.47 14.41
C GLU A 200 29.99 7.83 14.95
N LYS A 201 29.90 6.68 15.63
CA LYS A 201 31.06 5.92 16.11
C LYS A 201 31.44 4.81 15.14
N GLU A 202 30.49 4.32 14.36
CA GLU A 202 30.68 3.25 13.38
C GLU A 202 31.30 3.75 12.06
N LEU A 203 31.04 5.02 11.70
CA LEU A 203 31.55 5.62 10.46
C LEU A 203 32.68 6.62 10.71
N LYS A 204 33.64 6.67 9.77
CA LYS A 204 34.72 7.67 9.72
C LYS A 204 34.54 8.59 8.52
N PRO A 205 35.12 9.81 8.51
CA PRO A 205 35.07 10.68 7.34
C PRO A 205 35.57 9.97 6.06
N GLY A 206 34.83 10.12 4.96
CA GLY A 206 35.13 9.40 3.72
C GLY A 206 33.90 9.15 2.83
N LYS A 207 34.12 8.46 1.71
CA LYS A 207 33.07 8.04 0.78
C LYS A 207 32.74 6.56 0.93
N TYR A 208 31.45 6.23 0.95
CA TYR A 208 30.95 4.88 1.15
C TYR A 208 29.95 4.47 0.09
N ARG A 209 30.05 3.21 -0.33
CA ARG A 209 29.00 2.48 -1.05
C ARG A 209 27.98 1.96 -0.07
N ILE A 210 26.72 1.93 -0.48
CA ILE A 210 25.59 1.52 0.36
C ILE A 210 25.06 0.17 -0.15
N GLU A 211 24.95 -0.80 0.75
CA GLU A 211 24.37 -2.12 0.46
C GLU A 211 23.33 -2.51 1.51
N ILE A 212 22.22 -3.13 1.07
CA ILE A 212 21.15 -3.62 1.94
C ILE A 212 20.73 -5.01 1.45
N GLY A 213 21.01 -6.05 2.23
CA GLY A 213 20.89 -7.42 1.75
C GLY A 213 21.74 -7.61 0.48
N ASP A 214 21.13 -8.13 -0.58
CA ASP A 214 21.79 -8.31 -1.89
C ASP A 214 21.75 -7.06 -2.78
N MET A 215 21.09 -5.98 -2.34
CA MET A 215 20.95 -4.75 -3.11
C MET A 215 22.18 -3.87 -2.96
N LYS A 216 22.86 -3.58 -4.08
CA LYS A 216 23.97 -2.64 -4.16
C LYS A 216 23.49 -1.33 -4.75
N PHE A 217 23.48 -0.27 -3.95
CA PHE A 217 23.00 1.02 -4.39
C PHE A 217 24.11 1.78 -5.13
N PRO A 218 23.80 2.37 -6.31
CA PRO A 218 24.77 3.22 -7.01
C PRO A 218 24.99 4.56 -6.30
N GLN A 219 24.08 4.96 -5.40
CA GLN A 219 24.23 6.14 -4.56
C GLN A 219 25.41 6.02 -3.60
N ARG A 220 25.89 7.18 -3.11
CA ARG A 220 27.03 7.27 -2.19
C ARG A 220 26.67 8.02 -0.92
N LEU A 221 27.27 7.58 0.18
CA LEU A 221 27.29 8.33 1.43
C LEU A 221 28.65 9.02 1.56
N ILE A 222 28.64 10.33 1.81
CA ILE A 222 29.81 11.12 2.15
C ILE A 222 29.72 11.42 3.65
N VAL A 223 30.70 10.96 4.41
CA VAL A 223 30.81 11.21 5.85
C VAL A 223 31.79 12.34 6.08
N VAL A 224 31.40 13.32 6.88
CA VAL A 224 32.20 14.49 7.27
C VAL A 224 32.17 14.68 8.79
N ASP A 225 33.11 15.46 9.32
CA ASP A 225 33.18 15.78 10.77
C ASP A 225 32.01 16.63 11.29
#